data_AF-A0A1I5DQQ5-F1
#
_entry.id   AF-A0A1I5DQQ5-F1
#
_cell.length_a   1.000
_cell.length_b   1.000
_cell.length_c   1.000
_cell.angle_alpha   90.00
_cell.angle_beta   90.00
_cell.angle_gamma   90.00
#
_symmetry.space_group_name_H-M   'P 1'
#
loop_
_entity.id
_entity.type
_entity.pdbx_description
1 polymer ?
#
loop_
_entity_poly.entity_id
_entity_poly.type
_entity_poly.pdbx_seq_one_letter_code
_entity_poly.pdbx_strand_id
1 'polypeptide(L)'
;MKKVIPFLLLLLFAITANAQTTTWIDQLKEFRSAVYQRDKDKAKQFFKFPTAPGSGFWYVCMGGNDAETDRKLSALAEKDAPLTEKLFILYFDQIFHKRFITSFLKLKTSELFEKGQTQTPEIADDSQHFYQMAAEYESATGNLSLIVSGHSTVEGEDGGEYSYRYEFRVINGQLTFLTTFMAG
;
A
#
# COMPACT_ATOMS: atom_id res chain seq x y z
N MET A 1 0.87 -76.31 2.43
CA MET A 1 0.65 -75.22 1.45
C MET A 1 0.90 -73.89 2.15
N LYS A 2 2.05 -73.23 1.92
CA LYS A 2 2.39 -71.93 2.50
C LYS A 2 2.10 -70.83 1.48
N LYS A 3 1.24 -69.88 1.82
CA LYS A 3 0.85 -68.75 0.97
C LYS A 3 1.95 -67.67 1.04
N VAL A 4 2.46 -67.27 -0.12
CA VAL A 4 3.37 -66.13 -0.28
C VAL A 4 2.51 -64.88 -0.52
N ILE A 5 2.71 -63.85 0.29
CA ILE A 5 2.09 -62.52 0.14
C ILE A 5 3.08 -61.66 -0.65
N PRO A 6 2.70 -60.97 -1.75
CA PRO A 6 3.61 -60.08 -2.44
C PRO A 6 3.65 -58.73 -1.72
N PHE A 7 4.87 -58.26 -1.49
CA PHE A 7 5.17 -56.94 -0.92
C PHE A 7 5.05 -55.91 -2.05
N LEU A 8 3.99 -55.09 -2.03
CA LEU A 8 3.81 -53.99 -2.96
C LEU A 8 4.67 -52.80 -2.51
N LEU A 9 5.78 -52.55 -3.19
CA LEU A 9 6.60 -51.35 -2.98
C LEU A 9 5.88 -50.13 -3.55
N LEU A 10 5.37 -49.25 -2.67
CA LEU A 10 4.85 -47.95 -3.06
C LEU A 10 6.01 -46.95 -3.12
N LEU A 11 6.44 -46.58 -4.33
CA LEU A 11 7.39 -45.49 -4.56
C LEU A 11 6.65 -44.14 -4.36
N LEU A 12 6.87 -43.52 -3.21
CA LEU A 12 6.50 -42.12 -2.95
C LEU A 12 7.46 -41.20 -3.70
N PHE A 13 7.01 -40.64 -4.82
CA PHE A 13 7.64 -39.45 -5.39
C PHE A 13 7.27 -38.26 -4.51
N ALA A 14 8.21 -37.79 -3.70
CA ALA A 14 8.10 -36.49 -3.06
C ALA A 14 8.26 -35.42 -4.15
N ILE A 15 7.13 -34.82 -4.57
CA ILE A 15 7.16 -33.57 -5.33
C ILE A 15 7.58 -32.50 -4.32
N THR A 16 8.86 -32.14 -4.30
CA THR A 16 9.30 -30.91 -3.64
C THR A 16 8.79 -29.74 -4.47
N ALA A 17 7.57 -29.28 -4.17
CA ALA A 17 7.10 -27.97 -4.58
C ALA A 17 8.13 -26.97 -4.02
N ASN A 18 8.95 -26.42 -4.92
CA ASN A 18 9.87 -25.34 -4.59
C ASN A 18 8.98 -24.13 -4.32
N ALA A 19 8.53 -23.98 -3.08
CA ALA A 19 7.73 -22.84 -2.65
C ALA A 19 8.62 -21.61 -2.84
N GLN A 20 8.40 -20.90 -3.95
CA GLN A 20 9.04 -19.63 -4.21
C GLN A 20 8.75 -18.73 -3.01
N THR A 21 9.75 -18.47 -2.18
CA THR A 21 9.60 -17.57 -1.04
C THR A 21 9.25 -16.19 -1.59
N THR A 22 7.99 -15.76 -1.44
CA THR A 22 7.54 -14.45 -1.90
C THR A 22 8.32 -13.36 -1.19
N THR A 23 9.01 -12.51 -1.94
CA THR A 23 9.78 -11.40 -1.39
C THR A 23 8.85 -10.25 -0.98
N TRP A 24 9.32 -9.34 -0.12
CA TRP A 24 8.56 -8.14 0.23
C TRP A 24 8.27 -7.24 -0.99
N ILE A 25 9.15 -7.26 -2.00
CA ILE A 25 8.92 -6.50 -3.24
C ILE A 25 7.83 -7.14 -4.11
N ASP A 26 7.72 -8.47 -4.10
CA ASP A 26 6.63 -9.17 -4.79
C ASP A 26 5.28 -8.90 -4.10
N GLN A 27 5.29 -8.89 -2.76
CA GLN A 27 4.15 -8.44 -1.95
C GLN A 27 3.76 -6.99 -2.25
N LEU A 28 4.73 -6.08 -2.42
CA LEU A 28 4.44 -4.70 -2.81
C LEU A 28 3.77 -4.61 -4.19
N LYS A 29 4.20 -5.42 -5.17
CA LYS A 29 3.57 -5.50 -6.50
C LYS A 29 2.16 -6.08 -6.42
N GLU A 30 1.93 -7.06 -5.56
CA GLU A 30 0.60 -7.63 -5.32
C GLU A 30 -0.33 -6.60 -4.69
N PHE A 31 0.13 -5.91 -3.63
CA PHE A 31 -0.60 -4.81 -3.01
C PHE A 31 -0.95 -3.71 -4.04
N ARG A 32 0.02 -3.29 -4.86
CA ARG A 32 -0.21 -2.36 -5.96
C ARG A 32 -1.33 -2.81 -6.89
N SER A 33 -1.28 -4.07 -7.29
CA SER A 33 -2.27 -4.66 -8.21
C SER A 33 -3.65 -4.71 -7.57
N ALA A 34 -3.73 -5.10 -6.30
CA ALA A 34 -4.97 -5.15 -5.54
C ALA A 34 -5.60 -3.75 -5.37
N VAL A 35 -4.78 -2.75 -5.03
CA VAL A 35 -5.24 -1.36 -4.93
C VAL A 35 -5.76 -0.84 -6.26
N TYR A 36 -5.00 -1.03 -7.34
CA TYR A 36 -5.39 -0.59 -8.68
C TYR A 36 -6.68 -1.25 -9.17
N GLN A 37 -6.83 -2.56 -8.95
CA GLN A 37 -8.00 -3.33 -9.36
C GLN A 37 -9.19 -3.18 -8.40
N ARG A 38 -9.03 -2.41 -7.30
CA ARG A 38 -10.01 -2.28 -6.22
C ARG A 38 -10.39 -3.65 -5.61
N ASP A 39 -9.46 -4.59 -5.62
CA ASP A 39 -9.59 -5.91 -4.98
C ASP A 39 -9.39 -5.74 -3.48
N LYS A 40 -10.46 -5.33 -2.80
CA LYS A 40 -10.46 -5.03 -1.36
C LYS A 40 -10.11 -6.27 -0.53
N ASP A 41 -10.47 -7.46 -1.00
CA ASP A 41 -10.19 -8.72 -0.29
C ASP A 41 -8.72 -9.11 -0.31
N LYS A 42 -7.99 -8.77 -1.39
CA LYS A 42 -6.52 -8.89 -1.41
C LYS A 42 -5.84 -7.74 -0.70
N ALA A 43 -6.26 -6.50 -0.96
CA ALA A 43 -5.61 -5.32 -0.41
C ALA A 43 -5.66 -5.31 1.13
N LYS A 44 -6.75 -5.79 1.73
CA LYS A 44 -6.91 -5.86 3.19
C LYS A 44 -5.93 -6.85 3.87
N GLN A 45 -5.34 -7.80 3.14
CA GLN A 45 -4.38 -8.77 3.69
C GLN A 45 -3.06 -8.12 4.13
N PHE A 46 -2.76 -6.93 3.61
CA PHE A 46 -1.58 -6.16 3.98
C PHE A 46 -1.78 -5.34 5.27
N PHE A 47 -2.95 -5.44 5.91
CA PHE A 47 -3.31 -4.70 7.11
C PHE A 47 -3.43 -5.61 8.33
N LYS A 48 -3.17 -5.06 9.50
CA LYS A 48 -3.50 -5.70 10.78
C LYS A 48 -4.67 -4.95 11.41
N PHE A 49 -5.88 -5.45 11.18
CA PHE A 49 -7.09 -4.82 11.74
C PHE A 49 -7.40 -5.30 13.17
N PRO A 50 -7.99 -4.42 14.01
CA PRO A 50 -8.03 -2.97 13.82
C PRO A 50 -6.63 -2.37 13.95
N THR A 51 -6.29 -1.40 13.10
CA THR A 51 -5.04 -0.62 13.26
C THR A 51 -5.36 0.72 13.89
N ALA A 52 -4.46 1.25 14.71
CA ALA A 52 -4.49 2.62 15.19
C ALA A 52 -3.55 3.43 14.29
N PRO A 53 -4.06 4.04 13.20
CA PRO A 53 -3.20 4.62 12.18
C PRO A 53 -2.60 5.98 12.61
N GLY A 54 -2.99 6.52 13.76
CA GLY A 54 -2.56 7.83 14.24
C GLY A 54 -3.52 8.95 13.82
N SER A 55 -3.40 10.10 14.49
CA SER A 55 -4.38 11.21 14.43
C SER A 55 -4.51 11.86 13.06
N GLY A 56 -3.47 11.81 12.21
CA GLY A 56 -3.50 12.38 10.86
C GLY A 56 -4.22 11.55 9.80
N PHE A 57 -4.51 10.27 10.08
CA PHE A 57 -4.97 9.32 9.05
C PHE A 57 -6.34 9.68 8.45
N TRP A 58 -7.29 10.07 9.27
CA TRP A 58 -8.63 10.39 8.77
C TRP A 58 -8.67 11.76 8.08
N TYR A 59 -7.83 12.72 8.52
CA TYR A 59 -7.68 14.02 7.85
C TYR A 59 -7.17 13.89 6.42
N VAL A 60 -6.20 13.01 6.16
CA VAL A 60 -5.71 12.79 4.79
C VAL A 60 -6.76 12.16 3.87
N CYS A 61 -7.76 11.47 4.42
CA CYS A 61 -8.85 10.86 3.66
C CYS A 61 -9.93 11.85 3.20
N MET A 62 -9.93 13.10 3.68
CA MET A 62 -10.99 14.10 3.41
C MET A 62 -10.82 14.84 2.06
N GLY A 63 -9.77 14.54 1.28
CA GLY A 63 -9.47 15.29 0.06
C GLY A 63 -10.46 15.04 -1.08
N GLY A 64 -11.32 16.04 -1.38
CA GLY A 64 -12.15 16.09 -2.58
C GLY A 64 -13.40 15.20 -2.56
N ASN A 65 -14.00 14.97 -1.37
CA ASN A 65 -15.23 14.20 -1.25
C ASN A 65 -16.50 15.08 -1.24
N ASP A 66 -17.66 14.44 -1.17
CA ASP A 66 -18.91 15.11 -0.83
C ASP A 66 -18.97 15.49 0.67
N ALA A 67 -19.80 16.48 0.99
CA ALA A 67 -19.93 17.03 2.35
C ALA A 67 -20.33 15.99 3.42
N GLU A 68 -21.09 14.96 3.05
CA GLU A 68 -21.52 13.93 4.01
C GLU A 68 -20.38 12.94 4.28
N THR A 69 -19.58 12.60 3.28
CA THR A 69 -18.37 11.79 3.44
C THR A 69 -17.35 12.50 4.32
N ASP A 70 -17.09 13.78 4.08
CA ASP A 70 -16.16 14.57 4.90
C ASP A 70 -16.66 14.69 6.34
N ARG A 71 -17.95 14.95 6.56
CA ARG A 71 -18.52 14.98 7.92
C ARG A 71 -18.29 13.66 8.68
N LYS A 72 -18.42 12.52 8.00
CA LYS A 72 -18.18 11.21 8.63
C LYS A 72 -16.71 10.98 8.92
N LEU A 73 -15.82 11.32 8.00
CA LEU A 73 -14.37 11.21 8.19
C LEU A 73 -13.87 12.13 9.31
N SER A 74 -14.39 13.36 9.40
CA SER A 74 -14.09 14.30 10.49
C SER A 74 -14.50 13.72 11.84
N ALA A 75 -15.69 13.12 11.94
CA ALA A 75 -16.12 12.48 13.17
C ALA A 75 -15.27 11.25 13.56
N LEU A 76 -14.60 10.59 12.59
CA LEU A 76 -13.62 9.53 12.87
C LEU A 76 -12.28 10.12 13.33
N ALA A 77 -11.84 11.21 12.69
CA ALA A 77 -10.62 11.94 13.04
C ALA A 77 -10.67 12.49 14.47
N GLU A 78 -11.74 13.19 14.83
CA GLU A 78 -11.95 13.77 16.16
C GLU A 78 -11.92 12.74 17.30
N LYS A 79 -12.18 11.47 16.98
CA LYS A 79 -12.22 10.36 17.93
C LYS A 79 -10.98 9.48 17.89
N ASP A 80 -9.98 9.82 17.07
CA ASP A 80 -8.83 8.97 16.76
C ASP A 80 -9.27 7.52 16.47
N ALA A 81 -10.36 7.38 15.70
CA ALA A 81 -11.00 6.08 15.53
C ALA A 81 -10.03 5.09 14.89
N PRO A 82 -9.95 3.83 15.36
CA PRO A 82 -9.13 2.83 14.71
C PRO A 82 -9.68 2.52 13.31
N LEU A 83 -8.80 2.23 12.36
CA LEU A 83 -9.19 1.68 11.07
C LEU A 83 -9.56 0.22 11.26
N THR A 84 -10.84 -0.08 11.11
CA THR A 84 -11.40 -1.45 11.08
C THR A 84 -11.53 -1.95 9.65
N GLU A 85 -11.68 -3.26 9.44
CA GLU A 85 -11.90 -3.82 8.10
C GLU A 85 -13.15 -3.22 7.43
N LYS A 86 -14.23 -2.99 8.19
CA LYS A 86 -15.45 -2.35 7.67
C LYS A 86 -15.18 -0.92 7.18
N LEU A 87 -14.41 -0.14 7.94
CA LEU A 87 -14.03 1.22 7.56
C LEU A 87 -13.06 1.23 6.38
N PHE A 88 -12.14 0.28 6.32
CA PHE A 88 -11.25 0.08 5.17
C PHE A 88 -12.04 -0.18 3.88
N ILE A 89 -13.04 -1.07 3.93
CA ILE A 89 -13.89 -1.37 2.76
C ILE A 89 -14.70 -0.14 2.35
N LEU A 90 -15.24 0.59 3.33
CA LEU A 90 -16.09 1.75 3.12
C LEU A 90 -15.33 2.93 2.50
N TYR A 91 -14.13 3.23 3.02
CA TYR A 91 -13.33 4.40 2.65
C TYR A 91 -12.12 4.06 1.78
N PHE A 92 -12.15 2.91 1.09
CA PHE A 92 -11.03 2.42 0.29
C PHE A 92 -10.48 3.46 -0.70
N ASP A 93 -11.38 4.19 -1.38
CA ASP A 93 -11.00 5.18 -2.40
C ASP A 93 -10.42 6.46 -1.78
N GLN A 94 -10.83 6.79 -0.54
CA GLN A 94 -10.28 7.91 0.22
C GLN A 94 -8.92 7.59 0.80
N ILE A 95 -8.72 6.34 1.25
CA ILE A 95 -7.42 5.85 1.72
C ILE A 95 -6.43 5.84 0.55
N PHE A 96 -6.84 5.37 -0.63
CA PHE A 96 -6.00 5.27 -1.83
C PHE A 96 -6.50 6.19 -2.93
N HIS A 97 -6.17 7.48 -2.81
CA HIS A 97 -6.58 8.49 -3.79
C HIS A 97 -5.96 8.24 -5.18
N LYS A 98 -6.61 8.76 -6.23
CA LYS A 98 -6.20 8.58 -7.64
C LYS A 98 -4.71 8.83 -7.89
N ARG A 99 -4.17 9.95 -7.39
CA ARG A 99 -2.74 10.31 -7.58
C ARG A 99 -1.79 9.25 -6.99
N PHE A 100 -2.11 8.67 -5.84
CA PHE A 100 -1.35 7.56 -5.26
C PHE A 100 -1.37 6.35 -6.20
N ILE A 101 -2.55 5.92 -6.65
CA ILE A 101 -2.68 4.76 -7.53
C ILE A 101 -1.90 4.97 -8.84
N THR A 102 -2.09 6.13 -9.48
CA THR A 102 -1.46 6.44 -10.78
C THR A 102 0.07 6.48 -10.68
N SER A 103 0.63 7.10 -9.64
CA SER A 103 2.07 7.14 -9.43
C SER A 103 2.63 5.78 -8.99
N PHE A 104 1.93 5.04 -8.12
CA PHE A 104 2.36 3.71 -7.69
C PHE A 104 2.49 2.72 -8.86
N LEU A 105 1.58 2.79 -9.85
CA LEU A 105 1.68 2.02 -11.10
C LEU A 105 2.94 2.32 -11.91
N LYS A 106 3.44 3.55 -11.86
CA LYS A 106 4.66 3.98 -12.57
C LYS A 106 5.94 3.72 -11.78
N LEU A 107 5.83 3.35 -10.50
CA LEU A 107 6.98 3.08 -9.64
C LEU A 107 7.78 1.87 -10.12
N LYS A 108 9.09 2.06 -10.27
CA LYS A 108 10.02 1.01 -10.71
C LYS A 108 10.47 0.16 -9.52
N THR A 109 9.69 -0.86 -9.20
CA THR A 109 9.95 -1.74 -8.05
C THR A 109 11.28 -2.48 -8.09
N SER A 110 11.85 -2.74 -9.29
CA SER A 110 13.19 -3.34 -9.40
C SER A 110 14.28 -2.39 -8.90
N GLU A 111 14.22 -1.11 -9.29
CA GLU A 111 15.16 -0.09 -8.81
C GLU A 111 15.03 0.10 -7.29
N LEU A 112 13.79 0.13 -6.76
CA LEU A 112 13.56 0.20 -5.31
C LEU A 112 14.20 -0.99 -4.57
N PHE A 113 14.05 -2.21 -5.10
CA PHE A 113 14.61 -3.41 -4.49
C PHE A 113 16.15 -3.43 -4.50
N GLU A 114 16.76 -2.96 -5.58
CA GLU A 114 18.21 -2.94 -5.77
C GLU A 114 18.90 -1.81 -5.00
N LYS A 115 18.29 -0.62 -4.97
CA LYS A 115 18.93 0.60 -4.46
C LYS A 115 18.39 1.07 -3.11
N GLY A 116 17.27 0.51 -2.66
CA GLY A 116 16.52 1.02 -1.51
C GLY A 116 15.72 2.29 -1.80
N GLN A 117 15.82 2.87 -2.99
CA GLN A 117 15.04 4.07 -3.36
C GLN A 117 14.73 4.12 -4.86
N THR A 118 13.61 4.74 -5.21
CA THR A 118 13.26 5.09 -6.59
C THR A 118 12.26 6.23 -6.60
N GLN A 119 12.07 6.84 -7.77
CA GLN A 119 11.13 7.94 -7.97
C GLN A 119 10.46 7.78 -9.34
N THR A 120 9.19 8.09 -9.43
CA THR A 120 8.49 8.15 -10.71
C THR A 120 8.94 9.39 -11.49
N PRO A 121 8.85 9.38 -12.83
CA PRO A 121 8.76 10.62 -13.56
C PRO A 121 7.61 11.48 -13.02
N GLU A 122 7.71 12.78 -13.21
CA GLU A 122 6.61 13.70 -12.92
C GLU A 122 5.38 13.41 -13.79
N ILE A 123 4.21 13.58 -13.20
CA ILE A 123 2.91 13.30 -13.80
C ILE A 123 2.08 14.58 -13.73
N ALA A 124 1.63 15.06 -14.88
CA ALA A 124 0.65 16.12 -14.95
C ALA A 124 -0.73 15.59 -14.51
N ASP A 125 -1.36 16.23 -13.52
CA ASP A 125 -2.78 16.03 -13.20
C ASP A 125 -3.67 16.85 -14.14
N ASP A 126 -3.22 18.07 -14.45
CA ASP A 126 -3.75 18.95 -15.49
C ASP A 126 -2.62 19.85 -16.05
N SER A 127 -2.95 20.93 -16.76
CA SER A 127 -1.95 21.82 -17.36
C SER A 127 -1.11 22.62 -16.35
N GLN A 128 -1.52 22.67 -15.09
CA GLN A 128 -0.94 23.51 -14.04
C GLN A 128 -0.46 22.73 -12.82
N HIS A 129 -1.02 21.55 -12.56
CA HIS A 129 -0.74 20.73 -11.38
C HIS A 129 0.04 19.47 -11.73
N PHE A 130 1.08 19.20 -10.96
CA PHE A 130 2.02 18.11 -11.19
C PHE A 130 2.24 17.33 -9.90
N TYR A 131 2.51 16.03 -10.02
CA TYR A 131 2.84 15.18 -8.89
C TYR A 131 3.75 14.02 -9.27
N GLN A 132 4.40 13.44 -8.28
CA GLN A 132 5.29 12.29 -8.42
C GLN A 132 5.28 11.46 -7.15
N MET A 133 5.75 10.21 -7.25
CA MET A 133 5.98 9.36 -6.08
C MET A 133 7.46 9.07 -5.91
N ALA A 134 7.99 9.34 -4.72
CA ALA A 134 9.24 8.78 -4.24
C ALA A 134 8.95 7.55 -3.38
N ALA A 135 9.83 6.56 -3.40
CA ALA A 135 9.77 5.41 -2.53
C ALA A 135 11.13 5.14 -1.92
N GLU A 136 11.16 4.87 -0.62
CA GLU A 136 12.37 4.66 0.18
C GLU A 136 12.18 3.46 1.10
N TYR A 137 13.14 2.53 1.09
CA TYR A 137 13.19 1.34 1.93
C TYR A 137 14.45 1.36 2.79
N GLU A 138 14.27 1.42 4.11
CA GLU A 138 15.35 1.37 5.08
C GLU A 138 15.52 -0.06 5.62
N SER A 139 16.50 -0.79 5.08
CA SER A 139 16.75 -2.20 5.41
C SER A 139 17.04 -2.45 6.90
N ALA A 140 17.63 -1.49 7.62
CA ALA A 140 17.95 -1.65 9.04
C ALA A 140 16.70 -1.71 9.92
N THR A 141 15.61 -1.06 9.50
CA THR A 141 14.36 -0.96 10.25
C THR A 141 13.20 -1.71 9.59
N GLY A 142 13.36 -2.10 8.33
CA GLY A 142 12.32 -2.64 7.49
C GLY A 142 11.24 -1.63 7.11
N ASN A 143 11.46 -0.32 7.34
CA ASN A 143 10.48 0.71 6.99
C ASN A 143 10.48 0.94 5.48
N LEU A 144 9.29 1.01 4.88
CA LEU A 144 9.08 1.39 3.50
C LEU A 144 8.10 2.57 3.45
N SER A 145 8.54 3.67 2.87
CA SER A 145 7.73 4.87 2.70
C SER A 145 7.43 5.07 1.21
N LEU A 146 6.15 5.32 0.86
CA LEU A 146 5.74 5.78 -0.47
C LEU A 146 5.18 7.20 -0.32
N ILE A 147 5.83 8.17 -0.94
CA ILE A 147 5.57 9.60 -0.75
C ILE A 147 5.08 10.18 -2.07
N VAL A 148 3.83 10.58 -2.14
CA VAL A 148 3.26 11.33 -3.27
C VAL A 148 3.41 12.81 -2.97
N SER A 149 4.27 13.51 -3.71
CA SER A 149 4.41 14.97 -3.60
C SER A 149 3.86 15.63 -4.84
N GLY A 150 3.21 16.78 -4.68
CA GLY A 150 2.73 17.57 -5.80
C GLY A 150 2.97 19.06 -5.60
N HIS A 151 2.94 19.77 -6.71
CA HIS A 151 3.11 21.22 -6.77
C HIS A 151 2.27 21.76 -7.94
N SER A 152 2.15 23.09 -7.99
CA SER A 152 1.50 23.80 -9.08
C SER A 152 2.42 24.85 -9.67
N THR A 153 2.14 25.20 -10.93
CA THR A 153 2.80 26.29 -11.65
C THR A 153 2.11 27.64 -11.45
N VAL A 154 0.96 27.65 -10.77
CA VAL A 154 0.23 28.88 -10.41
C VAL A 154 0.81 29.45 -9.12
N GLU A 155 1.18 30.73 -9.14
CA GLU A 155 1.59 31.44 -7.93
C GLU A 155 0.37 31.81 -7.07
N GLY A 156 0.37 31.50 -5.77
CA GLY A 156 -0.70 31.84 -4.83
C GLY A 156 -1.12 30.69 -3.91
N GLU A 157 -2.22 30.87 -3.14
CA GLU A 157 -2.75 29.83 -2.23
C GLU A 157 -3.16 28.54 -2.97
N ASP A 158 -3.59 28.65 -4.23
CA ASP A 158 -3.89 27.52 -5.12
C ASP A 158 -2.63 26.83 -5.69
N GLY A 159 -1.45 27.40 -5.42
CA GLY A 159 -0.14 26.95 -5.91
C GLY A 159 0.54 25.88 -5.07
N GLY A 160 -0.06 25.51 -3.94
CA GLY A 160 0.63 24.89 -2.80
C GLY A 160 1.33 23.56 -3.09
N GLU A 161 2.51 23.40 -2.50
CA GLU A 161 3.16 22.10 -2.36
C GLU A 161 2.41 21.25 -1.33
N TYR A 162 2.25 19.97 -1.62
CA TYR A 162 1.69 19.01 -0.67
C TYR A 162 2.47 17.70 -0.77
N SER A 163 2.44 16.92 0.31
CA SER A 163 2.85 15.52 0.22
C SER A 163 1.98 14.59 1.05
N TYR A 164 1.73 13.40 0.52
CA TYR A 164 1.02 12.31 1.17
C TYR A 164 1.97 11.14 1.32
N ARG A 165 2.12 10.62 2.53
CA ARG A 165 3.09 9.58 2.86
C ARG A 165 2.36 8.33 3.34
N TYR A 166 2.60 7.22 2.67
CA TYR A 166 2.08 5.90 2.97
C TYR A 166 3.21 5.04 3.55
N GLU A 167 3.05 4.61 4.79
CA GLU A 167 4.09 3.89 5.53
C GLU A 167 3.76 2.40 5.64
N PHE A 168 4.78 1.59 5.41
CA PHE A 168 4.75 0.14 5.53
C PHE A 168 5.94 -0.32 6.37
N ARG A 169 5.83 -1.55 6.87
CA ARG A 169 6.95 -2.26 7.48
C ARG A 169 7.06 -3.67 6.95
N VAL A 170 8.29 -4.09 6.70
CA VAL A 170 8.67 -5.45 6.35
C VAL A 170 9.16 -6.15 7.62
N ILE A 171 8.34 -7.06 8.17
CA ILE A 171 8.68 -7.84 9.37
C ILE A 171 8.79 -9.30 8.98
N ASN A 172 9.96 -9.91 9.15
CA ASN A 172 10.21 -11.31 8.75
C ASN A 172 9.84 -11.59 7.28
N GLY A 173 10.10 -10.63 6.40
CA GLY A 173 9.75 -10.71 4.98
C GLY A 173 8.28 -10.39 4.65
N GLN A 174 7.42 -10.17 5.63
CA GLN A 174 6.01 -9.80 5.43
C GLN A 174 5.84 -8.28 5.39
N LEU A 175 5.28 -7.76 4.29
CA LEU A 175 4.87 -6.38 4.13
C LEU A 175 3.57 -6.13 4.91
N THR A 176 3.54 -5.06 5.71
CA THR A 176 2.37 -4.62 6.47
C THR A 176 2.22 -3.11 6.32
N PHE A 177 1.03 -2.64 5.94
CA PHE A 177 0.64 -1.24 5.96
C PHE A 177 0.51 -0.76 7.41
N LEU A 178 1.07 0.42 7.70
CA LEU A 178 1.02 1.05 9.01
C LEU A 178 0.04 2.22 9.04
N THR A 179 0.25 3.22 8.18
CA THR A 179 -0.51 4.46 8.20
C THR A 179 -0.36 5.24 6.89
N THR A 180 -1.20 6.26 6.72
CA THR A 180 -0.99 7.35 5.78
C THR A 180 -1.23 8.68 6.48
N PHE A 181 -0.49 9.72 6.11
CA PHE A 181 -0.67 11.07 6.62
C PHE A 181 -0.17 12.09 5.58
N MET A 182 -0.65 13.33 5.71
CA MET A 182 -0.10 14.45 4.96
C MET A 182 1.20 14.90 5.62
N ALA A 183 2.27 15.01 4.84
CA ALA A 183 3.52 15.61 5.24
C ALA A 183 3.62 17.01 4.62
N GLY A 184 3.88 17.99 5.46
CA GLY A 184 4.00 19.42 5.15
C GLY A 184 4.73 20.09 6.29
#